data_AF-D6RJ38-F1
#
_entry.id   AF-D6RJ38-F1
#
_cell.length_a   1.000
_cell.length_b   1.000
_cell.length_c   1.000
_cell.angle_alpha   90.00
_cell.angle_beta   90.00
_cell.angle_gamma   90.00
#
_symmetry.space_group_name_H-M   'P 1'
#
loop_
_entity.id
_entity.type
_entity.pdbx_description
1 polymer ?
#
loop_
_entity_poly.entity_id
_entity_poly.type
_entity_poly.pdbx_seq_one_letter_code
_entity_poly.pdbx_strand_id
1 'polypeptide(L)' 'MSCKESPHVGASTTTVSSVAVHAGDSKIVIAVVKCGKWVRLQLAESQPNLLEIGSSQDETKKLLHDHELLLAKLKLCT' A
#
# COMPACT_ATOMS: atom_id res chain seq x y z
N MET A 1 -27.19 -5.86 14.81
CA MET A 1 -26.83 -5.65 13.39
C MET A 1 -26.39 -6.99 12.83
N SER A 2 -27.29 -7.72 12.16
CA SER A 2 -26.98 -9.04 11.60
C SER A 2 -26.58 -8.84 10.13
N CYS A 3 -25.27 -8.86 9.86
CA CYS A 3 -24.76 -8.87 8.50
C CYS A 3 -25.02 -10.26 7.92
N LYS A 4 -25.91 -10.32 6.95
CA LYS A 4 -26.33 -11.53 6.26
C LYS A 4 -25.12 -12.09 5.48
N GLU A 5 -24.60 -13.24 5.89
CA GLU A 5 -23.58 -13.99 5.14
C GLU A 5 -24.16 -14.41 3.79
N SER A 6 -23.56 -13.91 2.71
CA SER A 6 -23.80 -14.39 1.35
C SER A 6 -23.08 -15.73 1.17
N PRO A 7 -23.71 -16.75 0.54
CA PRO A 7 -23.08 -18.04 0.33
C PRO A 7 -22.09 -17.97 -0.83
N HIS A 8 -20.97 -17.27 -0.63
CA HIS A 8 -19.78 -17.54 -1.41
C HIS A 8 -19.11 -18.77 -0.80
N VAL A 9 -19.51 -19.95 -1.28
CA VAL A 9 -18.70 -21.17 -1.19
C VAL A 9 -17.25 -20.78 -1.49
N GLY A 10 -16.40 -20.97 -0.47
CA GLY A 10 -15.16 -20.23 -0.25
C GLY A 10 -14.27 -20.09 -1.48
N ALA A 11 -14.26 -18.90 -2.07
CA ALA A 11 -13.23 -18.57 -3.03
C ALA A 11 -11.91 -18.41 -2.26
N SER A 12 -11.10 -19.48 -2.23
CA SER A 12 -9.78 -19.47 -1.62
C SER A 12 -8.93 -18.38 -2.27
N THR A 13 -8.41 -17.48 -1.46
CA THR A 13 -7.53 -16.41 -1.91
C THR A 13 -6.10 -16.88 -1.73
N THR A 14 -5.37 -16.99 -2.84
CA THR A 14 -3.96 -17.41 -2.83
C THR A 14 -3.08 -16.29 -3.34
N THR A 15 -2.01 -15.97 -2.60
CA THR A 15 -0.95 -15.10 -3.10
C THR A 15 -0.23 -15.79 -4.25
N VAL A 16 -0.25 -15.17 -5.43
CA VAL A 16 0.41 -15.71 -6.64
C VAL A 16 1.75 -15.04 -6.91
N SER A 17 1.92 -13.80 -6.44
CA SER A 17 3.21 -13.11 -6.48
C SER A 17 3.26 -11.98 -5.46
N SER A 18 4.42 -11.36 -5.32
CA SER A 18 4.59 -10.15 -4.52
C SER A 18 5.59 -9.22 -5.19
N VAL A 19 5.39 -7.92 -4.99
CA VAL A 19 6.29 -6.86 -5.45
C VAL A 19 6.75 -6.11 -4.21
N ALA A 20 8.07 -6.07 -3.98
CA ALA A 20 8.67 -5.25 -2.94
C ALA A 20 9.34 -4.04 -3.57
N VAL A 21 8.98 -2.84 -3.09
CA VAL A 21 9.60 -1.57 -3.48
C VAL A 21 10.31 -1.01 -2.26
N HIS A 22 11.58 -0.68 -2.44
CA HIS A 22 12.45 -0.15 -1.39
C HIS A 22 13.03 1.19 -1.85
N ALA A 23 12.94 2.20 -1.00
CA ALA A 23 13.48 3.54 -1.24
C ALA A 23 14.03 4.10 0.07
N GLY A 24 15.36 4.05 0.22
CA GLY A 24 16.02 4.41 1.49
C GLY A 24 15.51 3.54 2.64
N ASP A 25 15.03 4.19 3.71
CA ASP A 25 14.47 3.54 4.90
C ASP A 25 13.00 3.13 4.74
N SER A 26 12.39 3.44 3.59
CA SER A 26 10.99 3.12 3.32
C SER A 26 10.85 1.86 2.46
N LYS A 27 9.86 1.04 2.80
CA LYS A 27 9.56 -0.23 2.11
C LYS A 27 8.05 -0.41 1.97
N ILE A 28 7.62 -0.92 0.83
CA ILE A 28 6.25 -1.36 0.62
C ILE A 28 6.24 -2.72 -0.09
N VAL A 29 5.44 -3.65 0.41
CA VAL A 29 5.26 -4.98 -0.20
C VAL A 29 3.81 -5.14 -0.61
N ILE A 30 3.58 -5.33 -1.90
CA ILE A 30 2.26 -5.57 -2.49
C ILE A 30 2.17 -7.04 -2.86
N ALA A 31 1.24 -7.77 -2.25
CA ALA A 31 0.86 -9.11 -2.66
C ALA A 31 -0.14 -9.05 -3.81
N VAL A 32 0.12 -9.82 -4.86
CA VAL A 32 -0.85 -10.09 -5.91
C VAL A 32 -1.59 -11.35 -5.51
N VAL A 33 -2.89 -11.22 -5.23
CA VAL A 33 -3.73 -12.33 -4.77
C VAL A 33 -4.77 -12.69 -5.81
N LYS A 34 -4.96 -14.00 -6.03
CA LYS A 34 -5.97 -14.54 -6.94
C LYS A 34 -7.15 -15.08 -6.13
N CYS A 35 -8.37 -14.69 -6.53
CA CYS A 35 -9.61 -15.18 -5.97
C CYS A 35 -10.55 -15.58 -7.13
N GLY A 36 -10.60 -16.88 -7.43
CA GLY A 36 -11.31 -17.39 -8.61
C GLY A 36 -10.77 -16.80 -9.91
N LYS A 37 -11.62 -16.04 -10.63
CA LYS A 37 -11.28 -15.36 -11.89
C LYS A 37 -10.67 -13.96 -11.70
N TRP A 38 -10.60 -13.47 -10.46
CA TRP A 38 -10.15 -12.11 -10.14
C TRP A 38 -8.72 -12.09 -9.63
N VAL A 39 -8.00 -11.04 -10.00
CA VAL A 39 -6.72 -10.68 -9.39
C VAL A 39 -6.93 -9.38 -8.60
N ARG A 40 -6.45 -9.35 -7.36
CA ARG A 40 -6.47 -8.18 -6.48
C ARG A 40 -5.06 -7.90 -5.99
N LEU A 41 -4.77 -6.64 -5.73
CA LEU A 41 -3.57 -6.21 -5.03
C LEU A 41 -3.88 -5.99 -3.55
N GLN A 42 -3.04 -6.51 -2.68
CA GLN A 42 -3.15 -6.34 -1.24
C GLN A 42 -1.83 -5.77 -0.70
N LEU A 43 -1.91 -4.75 0.13
CA LEU A 43 -0.74 -4.30 0.90
C LEU A 43 -0.42 -5.37 1.94
N ALA A 44 0.74 -6.01 1.81
CA ALA A 44 1.22 -7.03 2.73
C ALA A 44 2.08 -6.41 3.85
N GLU A 45 2.87 -5.38 3.52
CA GLU A 45 3.75 -4.69 4.46
C GLU A 45 3.98 -3.24 4.02
N SER A 46 4.07 -2.32 4.98
CA SER A 46 4.64 -0.99 4.78
C SER A 46 5.58 -0.64 5.92
N GLN A 47 6.69 0.01 5.59
CA GLN A 47 7.60 0.66 6.52
C GLN A 47 7.85 2.09 6.02
N PRO A 48 7.50 3.13 6.78
CA PRO A 48 6.77 3.08 8.06
C PRO A 48 5.39 2.42 7.92
N ASN A 49 4.86 1.89 9.02
CA ASN A 49 3.49 1.35 9.03
C ASN A 49 2.52 2.47 8.63
N LEU A 50 1.49 2.17 7.82
CA LEU A 50 0.46 3.14 7.43
C LEU A 50 -0.17 3.87 8.63
N LEU A 51 -0.28 3.21 9.78
CA LEU A 51 -0.80 3.79 11.01
C LEU A 51 0.22 4.62 11.77
N GLU A 52 1.51 4.42 11.49
CA GLU A 52 2.61 5.14 12.12
C GLU A 52 3.03 6.38 11.32
N ILE A 53 2.58 6.54 10.07
CA ILE A 53 2.89 7.72 9.25
C ILE A 53 2.44 9.00 9.98
N GLY A 54 3.41 9.84 10.31
CA GLY A 54 3.18 11.10 11.01
C GLY A 54 3.13 10.97 12.53
N SER A 55 3.59 9.84 13.09
CA SER A 55 3.73 9.65 14.54
C SER A 55 4.80 10.55 15.16
N SER A 56 5.66 11.17 14.33
CA SER A 56 6.58 12.21 14.75
C SER A 56 6.48 13.47 13.88
N GLN A 57 6.76 14.62 14.50
CA GLN A 57 6.83 15.90 13.79
C GLN A 57 7.92 15.88 12.72
N ASP A 58 9.04 15.21 12.99
CA ASP A 58 10.17 15.09 12.06
C ASP A 58 9.78 14.33 10.79
N GLU A 59 9.17 13.16 10.97
CA GLU A 59 8.66 12.34 9.86
C GLU A 59 7.61 13.09 9.04
N THR A 60 6.69 13.79 9.70
CA THR A 60 5.67 14.61 9.02
C THR A 60 6.31 15.72 8.18
N LYS A 61 7.35 16.38 8.70
CA LYS A 61 8.10 17.42 7.97
C LYS A 61 8.86 16.83 6.78
N LYS A 62 9.51 15.69 6.95
CA LYS A 62 10.22 14.98 5.88
C LYS A 62 9.25 14.56 4.76
N LEU A 63 8.10 13.99 5.12
CA LEU A 63 7.07 13.59 4.15
C LEU A 63 6.49 14.78 3.39
N LEU A 64 6.20 15.89 4.08
CA LEU A 64 5.73 17.12 3.43
C LEU A 64 6.77 17.65 2.43
N HIS A 65 8.05 17.66 2.83
CA HIS A 65 9.14 18.12 1.96
C HIS A 65 9.31 17.23 0.72
N ASP A 66 9.33 15.91 0.89
CA ASP A 66 9.44 14.96 -0.21
C ASP A 66 8.25 15.09 -1.19
N HIS A 67 7.04 15.32 -0.67
CA HIS A 67 5.85 15.56 -1.48
C HIS A 67 5.94 16.87 -2.29
N GLU A 68 6.39 17.97 -1.68
CA GLU A 68 6.61 19.24 -2.38
C GLU A 68 7.67 19.10 -3.48
N LEU A 69 8.76 18.39 -3.20
CA LEU A 69 9.82 18.12 -4.17
C LEU A 69 9.31 17.27 -5.34
N LEU A 70 8.54 16.23 -5.07
CA LEU A 70 7.92 15.39 -6.11
C LEU A 70 6.99 16.21 -7.00
N LEU A 71 6.14 17.06 -6.40
CA LEU A 71 5.26 17.96 -7.15
C LEU A 71 6.04 18.95 -8.02
N ALA A 72 7.13 19.52 -7.51
CA ALA A 72 8.00 20.41 -8.28
C ALA A 72 8.59 19.69 -9.50
N LYS A 73 9.12 18.47 -9.31
CA LYS A 73 9.67 17.65 -10.40
C LYS A 73 8.62 17.30 -11.46
N LEU A 74 7.40 16.96 -11.05
CA LEU A 74 6.33 16.62 -11.98
C LEU A 74 5.85 17.86 -12.77
N LYS A 75 5.74 19.02 -12.12
CA LYS A 75 5.34 20.28 -12.76
C LYS A 75 6.38 20.84 -13.73
N LEU A 76 7.66 20.59 -13.49
CA LEU A 76 8.75 20.98 -14.41
C LEU A 76 8.80 20.13 -15.70
N CYS A 77 8.11 18.99 -15.72
CA CYS A 77 8.02 18.12 -16.89
C CYS A 77 6.77 18.39 -17.76
N THR A 78 6.07 19.51 -17.54
CA THR A 78 4.90 19.94 -18.33
C THR A 78 5.23 21.27 -19.02
#